data_AF-A0A9P6QX35-F1
#
_entry.id   AF-A0A9P6QX35-F1
#
_cell.length_a   1.000
_cell.length_b   1.000
_cell.length_c   1.000
_cell.angle_alpha   90.00
_cell.angle_beta   90.00
_cell.angle_gamma   90.00
#
_symmetry.space_group_name_H-M   'P 1'
#
loop_
_entity.id
_entity.type
_entity.pdbx_description
1 polymer ?
#
loop_
_entity_poly.entity_id
_entity_poly.type
_entity_poly.pdbx_seq_one_letter_code
_entity_poly.pdbx_strand_id
1 'polypeptide(L)'
;GASQTRIDPVVDTAAQVLVVSVPYSIFPEDIGPPSLQWTFPIPDGRVVDTPQLVSCLSLLKHALEELHEDALDPTARNWLEEVIKNADEKARLEALATDLIRAFTRDEIKDKKAVSEILCLVPVLGYDDYHFLLGQFTKTIADSPILDLVELRGLAQLVKSASLGHLHSQDLIVILDLVSSRLQETHKQSPEDIFELTVTVSSVLDAMADIKVTGLKRVDLHEPLLAFLGSLQGNSDPHLKYYSSYAFQALLCVPDNESPWQATVRRTTNIVKGISGLVSAVKGLDLNEFMTGLQNIQQGLEGISQVVDLAKMAYEGGMAVYEGEHDLVASLKEGLTFNRKQAWYSALRGADTLIEGGELAKLRILICGAPCRRELAFQWGVCQRLANLAMNALWDIETRQSSIQFLGEIYRGDLVWGELPSIKSYILDILKQLSTMDSDLQAAAAFLFKDLAMDGDAAKQDIYRSCEKTETSQHILKAGLQGLASPSLLDRVQKRTDVEADLRRIARIRIKERDGTLYIPPMAKANLQASDDVLFKLIPVVDNFLSGDQKVLLLLGDSGAGKTTFNRELDLKLWKAYKPKTGRIPLLISLPAIERPEKDLIAKHLRICEFSESQIRELKSR
;
A
#
# COMPACT_ATOMS: atom_id res chain seq x y z
N GLY A 1 55.18 -15.98 59.84
CA GLY A 1 55.48 -16.35 58.44
C GLY A 1 54.32 -17.12 57.88
N ALA A 2 53.56 -16.49 56.98
CA ALA A 2 52.66 -17.11 56.01
C ALA A 2 52.27 -15.98 55.05
N SER A 3 52.83 -15.97 53.85
CA SER A 3 52.50 -15.02 52.78
C SER A 3 52.03 -15.84 51.58
N GLN A 4 50.75 -15.70 51.25
CA GLN A 4 50.13 -16.21 50.03
C GLN A 4 50.72 -15.45 48.84
N THR A 5 51.34 -16.19 47.91
CA THR A 5 51.76 -15.66 46.62
C THR A 5 50.67 -15.93 45.60
N ARG A 6 50.19 -14.82 45.02
CA ARG A 6 49.18 -14.69 43.97
C ARG A 6 49.74 -15.28 42.67
N ILE A 7 48.98 -16.17 42.04
CA ILE A 7 49.23 -16.62 40.66
C ILE A 7 48.37 -15.71 39.77
N ASP A 8 49.02 -14.95 38.89
CA ASP A 8 48.37 -14.14 37.86
C ASP A 8 47.69 -15.04 36.83
N PRO A 9 46.48 -14.70 36.35
CA PRO A 9 45.90 -15.41 35.23
C PRO A 9 46.52 -14.93 33.93
N VAL A 10 46.92 -15.91 33.13
CA VAL A 10 47.32 -15.80 31.72
C VAL A 10 46.28 -14.99 30.96
N VAL A 11 46.72 -13.92 30.31
CA VAL A 11 45.93 -13.15 29.34
C VAL A 11 45.75 -14.02 28.10
N ASP A 12 44.58 -14.65 28.01
CA ASP A 12 44.16 -15.33 26.78
C ASP A 12 43.78 -14.27 25.76
N THR A 13 44.61 -14.14 24.73
CA THR A 13 44.58 -13.08 23.72
C THR A 13 43.64 -13.49 22.59
N ALA A 14 42.36 -13.71 22.90
CA ALA A 14 41.37 -14.22 21.95
C ALA A 14 39.95 -13.69 22.21
N ALA A 15 39.77 -12.37 22.35
CA ALA A 15 38.42 -11.77 22.38
C ALA A 15 38.42 -10.25 22.08
N GLN A 16 38.99 -9.82 20.96
CA GLN A 16 38.65 -8.51 20.37
C GLN A 16 38.60 -8.62 18.85
N VAL A 17 37.58 -9.32 18.35
CA VAL A 17 37.11 -9.11 16.98
C VAL A 17 36.38 -7.76 17.00
N LEU A 18 37.06 -6.71 16.53
CA LEU A 18 36.45 -5.42 16.23
C LEU A 18 35.37 -5.64 15.16
N VAL A 19 34.13 -5.84 15.59
CA VAL A 19 32.95 -5.71 14.75
C VAL A 19 32.82 -4.24 14.43
N VAL A 20 33.33 -3.80 13.27
CA VAL A 20 32.96 -2.50 12.72
C VAL A 20 31.49 -2.61 12.31
N SER A 21 30.59 -2.30 13.23
CA SER A 21 29.16 -2.28 12.99
C SER A 21 28.77 -0.98 12.28
N VAL A 22 27.77 -1.05 11.40
CA VAL A 22 27.07 0.14 10.89
C VAL A 22 26.78 1.08 12.09
N PRO A 23 27.11 2.38 11.99
CA PRO A 23 26.96 3.31 13.11
C PRO A 23 25.57 3.27 13.74
N TYR A 24 25.50 3.40 15.06
CA TYR A 24 24.22 3.43 15.77
C TYR A 24 23.32 4.60 15.32
N SER A 25 23.92 5.65 14.75
CA SER A 25 23.21 6.81 14.20
C SER A 25 22.36 6.49 12.97
N ILE A 26 22.59 5.37 12.28
CA ILE A 26 21.75 4.94 11.16
C ILE A 26 20.61 4.10 11.73
N PHE A 27 19.37 4.53 11.54
CA PHE A 27 18.17 3.93 12.16
C PHE A 27 18.34 3.70 13.67
N PRO A 28 18.47 4.78 14.46
CA PRO A 28 18.75 4.69 15.89
C PRO A 28 17.58 4.11 16.68
N GLU A 29 16.35 4.35 16.24
CA GLU A 29 15.10 3.97 16.92
C GLU A 29 14.03 3.53 15.90
N ASP A 30 13.01 2.81 16.39
CA ASP A 30 11.82 2.46 15.62
C ASP A 30 10.87 3.68 15.64
N ILE A 31 10.41 4.12 14.47
CA ILE A 31 9.64 5.38 14.31
C ILE A 31 8.16 5.13 13.96
N GLY A 32 7.74 3.88 13.84
CA GLY A 32 6.43 3.47 13.35
C GLY A 32 6.29 3.65 11.83
N PRO A 33 5.24 3.09 11.21
CA PRO A 33 4.99 3.26 9.78
C PRO A 33 4.71 4.73 9.45
N PRO A 34 4.96 5.18 8.20
CA PRO A 34 4.83 6.58 7.84
C PRO A 34 3.41 7.09 8.10
N SER A 35 3.29 8.19 8.85
CA SER A 35 2.00 8.80 9.15
C SER A 35 1.56 9.71 8.01
N LEU A 36 0.35 9.47 7.50
CA LEU A 36 -0.30 10.37 6.56
C LEU A 36 -0.59 11.69 7.29
N GLN A 37 -0.01 12.81 6.85
CA GLN A 37 -0.46 14.12 7.31
C GLN A 37 -1.90 14.31 6.87
N TRP A 38 -2.81 14.29 7.83
CA TRP A 38 -4.22 14.35 7.53
C TRP A 38 -4.64 15.76 7.16
N THR A 39 -5.07 15.96 5.91
CA THR A 39 -5.84 17.13 5.53
C THR A 39 -7.27 16.67 5.26
N PHE A 40 -8.24 17.09 6.07
CA PHE A 40 -9.63 16.67 5.88
C PHE A 40 -10.45 17.76 5.20
N PRO A 41 -11.35 17.41 4.26
CA PRO A 41 -12.31 18.36 3.75
C PRO A 41 -13.33 18.69 4.86
N ILE A 42 -13.92 19.88 4.79
CA ILE A 42 -15.17 20.14 5.51
C ILE A 42 -16.16 19.03 5.09
N PRO A 43 -16.92 18.39 5.99
CA PRO A 43 -17.84 17.33 5.56
C PRO A 43 -18.83 17.84 4.49
N ASP A 44 -19.18 16.98 3.53
CA ASP A 44 -19.82 17.27 2.21
C ASP A 44 -19.03 18.22 1.29
N GLY A 45 -17.83 18.64 1.69
CA GLY A 45 -16.94 19.45 0.90
C GLY A 45 -16.29 18.67 -0.24
N ARG A 46 -15.81 19.41 -1.24
CA ARG A 46 -15.05 18.85 -2.36
C ARG A 46 -13.73 18.30 -1.85
N VAL A 47 -13.39 17.10 -2.30
CA VAL A 47 -12.08 16.49 -2.04
C VAL A 47 -11.06 17.10 -3.00
N VAL A 48 -9.93 17.55 -2.49
CA VAL A 48 -8.92 18.29 -3.28
C VAL A 48 -8.09 17.34 -4.14
N ASP A 49 -7.65 16.21 -3.58
CA ASP A 49 -6.82 15.22 -4.24
C ASP A 49 -7.12 13.78 -3.75
N THR A 50 -6.62 12.79 -4.49
CA THR A 50 -6.84 11.37 -4.17
C THR A 50 -6.21 10.96 -2.83
N PRO A 51 -5.00 11.42 -2.45
CA PRO A 51 -4.46 11.21 -1.10
C PRO A 51 -5.38 11.68 0.03
N GLN A 52 -6.07 12.82 -0.14
CA GLN A 52 -7.08 13.28 0.82
C GLN A 52 -8.27 12.32 0.90
N LEU A 53 -8.76 11.79 -0.23
CA LEU A 53 -9.82 10.77 -0.23
C LEU A 53 -9.38 9.50 0.53
N VAL A 54 -8.16 9.03 0.26
CA VAL A 54 -7.56 7.87 0.94
C VAL A 54 -7.47 8.14 2.43
N SER A 55 -7.02 9.32 2.82
CA SER A 55 -6.96 9.76 4.22
C SER A 55 -8.34 9.70 4.89
N CYS A 56 -9.38 10.24 4.27
CA CYS A 56 -10.74 10.15 4.79
C CYS A 56 -11.20 8.69 4.98
N LEU A 57 -11.01 7.84 3.97
CA LEU A 57 -11.47 6.45 3.99
C LEU A 57 -10.67 5.57 4.95
N SER A 58 -9.34 5.76 5.03
CA SER A 58 -8.47 5.08 6.00
C SER A 58 -8.92 5.39 7.42
N LEU A 59 -9.16 6.66 7.74
CA LEU A 59 -9.60 7.04 9.08
C LEU A 59 -10.97 6.42 9.43
N LEU A 60 -11.91 6.40 8.47
CA LEU A 60 -13.22 5.76 8.65
C LEU A 60 -13.12 4.25 8.85
N LYS A 61 -12.23 3.58 8.11
CA LYS A 61 -11.97 2.15 8.24
C LYS A 61 -11.37 1.82 9.62
N HIS A 62 -10.33 2.55 10.02
CA HIS A 62 -9.67 2.34 11.32
C HIS A 62 -10.57 2.68 12.51
N ALA A 63 -11.47 3.65 12.39
CA ALA A 63 -12.45 3.97 13.42
C ALA A 63 -13.45 2.83 13.68
N LEU A 64 -13.74 2.03 12.64
CA LEU A 64 -14.62 0.86 12.74
C LEU A 64 -13.89 -0.37 13.29
N GLU A 65 -12.55 -0.38 13.24
CA GLU A 65 -11.67 -1.49 13.63
C GLU A 65 -10.99 -1.28 15.01
N GLU A 66 -11.54 -0.39 15.85
CA GLU A 66 -11.11 -0.13 17.25
C GLU A 66 -9.75 0.58 17.44
N LEU A 67 -9.53 1.73 16.79
CA LEU A 67 -8.48 2.65 17.23
C LEU A 67 -8.71 3.10 18.69
N HIS A 68 -7.65 3.08 19.50
CA HIS A 68 -7.60 3.88 20.72
C HIS A 68 -7.68 5.38 20.33
N GLU A 69 -8.78 6.05 20.70
CA GLU A 69 -9.04 7.47 20.41
C GLU A 69 -7.87 8.41 20.80
N ASP A 70 -7.00 7.99 21.72
CA ASP A 70 -5.86 8.74 22.23
C ASP A 70 -4.73 8.98 21.20
N ALA A 71 -4.68 8.21 20.11
CA ALA A 71 -3.63 8.35 19.08
C ALA A 71 -3.97 9.39 17.99
N LEU A 72 -5.22 9.85 17.91
CA LEU A 72 -5.67 10.79 16.89
C LEU A 72 -5.47 12.24 17.34
N ASP A 73 -5.01 13.08 16.41
CA ASP A 73 -4.99 14.52 16.65
C ASP A 73 -6.42 15.09 16.83
N PRO A 74 -6.59 16.23 17.52
CA PRO A 74 -7.92 16.79 17.77
C PRO A 74 -8.73 17.13 16.51
N THR A 75 -8.07 17.44 15.39
CA THR A 75 -8.72 17.77 14.12
C THR A 75 -9.29 16.50 13.49
N ALA A 76 -8.50 15.43 13.44
CA ALA A 76 -8.93 14.11 12.96
C ALA A 76 -10.10 13.56 13.78
N ARG A 77 -10.03 13.67 15.11
CA ARG A 77 -11.09 13.23 16.02
C ARG A 77 -12.40 13.98 15.77
N ASN A 78 -12.35 15.32 15.72
CA ASN A 78 -13.53 16.14 15.47
C ASN A 78 -14.16 15.85 14.10
N TRP A 79 -13.34 15.71 13.06
CA TRP A 79 -13.82 15.37 11.72
C TRP A 79 -14.51 14.00 11.70
N LEU A 80 -13.87 12.99 12.31
CA LEU A 80 -14.41 11.63 12.40
C LEU A 80 -15.75 11.58 13.13
N GLU A 81 -15.88 12.29 14.26
CA GLU A 81 -17.15 12.39 14.99
C GLU A 81 -18.27 13.02 14.16
N GLU A 82 -17.96 14.04 13.36
CA GLU A 82 -18.94 14.67 12.47
C GLU A 82 -19.36 13.73 11.32
N VAL A 83 -18.42 12.99 10.73
CA VAL A 83 -18.69 12.11 9.57
C VAL A 83 -19.35 10.79 9.99
N ILE A 84 -18.98 10.18 11.11
CA ILE A 84 -19.66 8.96 11.62
C ILE A 84 -21.15 9.21 11.86
N LYS A 85 -21.51 10.42 12.32
CA LYS A 85 -22.91 10.83 12.51
C LYS A 85 -23.62 11.14 11.18
N ASN A 86 -22.90 11.20 10.06
CA ASN A 86 -23.40 11.54 8.73
C ASN A 86 -23.23 10.36 7.75
N ALA A 87 -24.19 9.44 7.78
CA ALA A 87 -24.20 8.26 6.90
C ALA A 87 -24.13 8.61 5.39
N ASP A 88 -24.72 9.75 5.00
CA ASP A 88 -24.70 10.22 3.61
C ASP A 88 -23.30 10.65 3.16
N GLU A 89 -22.52 11.25 4.05
CA GLU A 89 -21.14 11.67 3.74
C GLU A 89 -20.21 10.46 3.62
N LYS A 90 -20.35 9.50 4.55
CA LYS A 90 -19.64 8.21 4.42
C LYS A 90 -19.93 7.56 3.08
N ALA A 91 -21.21 7.43 2.72
CA ALA A 91 -21.62 6.85 1.44
C ALA A 91 -21.12 7.65 0.23
N ARG A 92 -21.01 8.98 0.34
CA ARG A 92 -20.46 9.84 -0.72
C ARG A 92 -18.98 9.58 -0.94
N LEU A 93 -18.18 9.48 0.13
CA LEU A 93 -16.74 9.21 0.06
C LEU A 93 -16.46 7.82 -0.53
N GLU A 94 -17.20 6.80 -0.09
CA GLU A 94 -17.13 5.44 -0.64
C GLU A 94 -17.51 5.44 -2.13
N ALA A 95 -18.64 6.06 -2.49
CA ALA A 95 -19.09 6.16 -3.88
C ALA A 95 -18.08 6.92 -4.76
N LEU A 96 -17.39 7.93 -4.22
CA LEU A 96 -16.37 8.66 -4.94
C LEU A 96 -15.18 7.74 -5.30
N ALA A 97 -14.70 6.92 -4.37
CA ALA A 97 -13.64 5.94 -4.65
C ALA A 97 -14.07 4.94 -5.73
N THR A 98 -15.28 4.40 -5.64
CA THR A 98 -15.84 3.51 -6.66
C THR A 98 -15.96 4.20 -8.03
N ASP A 99 -16.39 5.46 -8.07
CA ASP A 99 -16.52 6.21 -9.32
C ASP A 99 -15.16 6.55 -9.96
N LEU A 100 -14.08 6.71 -9.16
CA LEU A 100 -12.72 6.81 -9.66
C LEU A 100 -12.28 5.54 -10.38
N ILE A 101 -12.55 4.36 -9.79
CA ILE A 101 -12.25 3.06 -10.42
C ILE A 101 -13.00 2.90 -11.73
N ARG A 102 -14.29 3.27 -11.75
CA ARG A 102 -15.11 3.22 -12.97
C ARG A 102 -14.63 4.18 -14.03
N ALA A 103 -14.19 5.39 -13.66
CA ALA A 103 -13.63 6.36 -14.58
C ALA A 103 -12.33 5.84 -15.20
N PHE A 104 -11.42 5.33 -14.37
CA PHE A 104 -10.18 4.69 -14.82
C PHE A 104 -10.44 3.53 -15.79
N THR A 105 -11.46 2.72 -15.52
CA THR A 105 -11.81 1.56 -16.38
C THR A 105 -12.38 1.97 -17.73
N ARG A 106 -13.03 3.13 -17.82
CA ARG A 106 -13.61 3.65 -19.06
C ARG A 106 -12.60 4.39 -19.94
N ASP A 107 -11.47 4.80 -19.37
CA ASP A 107 -10.41 5.45 -20.13
C ASP A 107 -9.75 4.43 -21.07
N GLU A 108 -9.75 4.74 -22.37
CA GLU A 108 -9.07 3.93 -23.38
C GLU A 108 -7.55 3.98 -23.25
N ILE A 109 -7.02 5.08 -22.70
CA ILE A 109 -5.59 5.30 -22.51
C ILE A 109 -5.32 5.54 -21.03
N LYS A 110 -4.61 4.60 -20.40
CA LYS A 110 -4.22 4.65 -19.00
C LYS A 110 -2.74 4.99 -18.91
N ASP A 111 -2.45 6.27 -18.71
CA ASP A 111 -1.06 6.71 -18.54
C ASP A 111 -0.53 6.36 -17.13
N LYS A 112 0.78 6.53 -16.94
CA LYS A 112 1.44 6.29 -15.64
C LYS A 112 0.80 7.08 -14.50
N LYS A 113 0.26 8.27 -14.76
CA LYS A 113 -0.35 9.13 -13.73
C LYS A 113 -1.71 8.58 -13.30
N ALA A 114 -2.55 8.16 -14.23
CA ALA A 114 -3.84 7.55 -13.94
C ALA A 114 -3.68 6.24 -13.15
N VAL A 115 -2.72 5.40 -13.55
CA VAL A 115 -2.39 4.16 -12.82
C VAL A 115 -1.86 4.47 -11.42
N SER A 116 -0.98 5.46 -11.29
CA SER A 116 -0.49 5.92 -9.98
C SER A 116 -1.62 6.41 -9.06
N GLU A 117 -2.54 7.21 -9.61
CA GLU A 117 -3.68 7.75 -8.86
C GLU A 117 -4.63 6.66 -8.38
N ILE A 118 -4.95 5.66 -9.21
CA ILE A 118 -5.85 4.58 -8.80
C ILE A 118 -5.20 3.66 -7.77
N LEU A 119 -3.90 3.43 -7.87
CA LEU A 119 -3.16 2.60 -6.92
C LEU A 119 -3.09 3.21 -5.52
N CYS A 120 -3.19 4.53 -5.39
CA CYS A 120 -3.33 5.19 -4.08
C CYS A 120 -4.57 4.72 -3.31
N LEU A 121 -5.66 4.34 -4.00
CA LEU A 121 -6.90 3.92 -3.35
C LEU A 121 -6.84 2.50 -2.80
N VAL A 122 -5.92 1.65 -3.27
CA VAL A 122 -5.90 0.20 -2.98
C VAL A 122 -6.01 -0.14 -1.48
N PRO A 123 -5.31 0.53 -0.55
CA PRO A 123 -5.40 0.20 0.89
C PRO A 123 -6.79 0.42 1.50
N VAL A 124 -7.62 1.26 0.88
CA VAL A 124 -8.94 1.65 1.38
C VAL A 124 -10.10 1.06 0.58
N LEU A 125 -9.81 0.30 -0.48
CA LEU A 125 -10.86 -0.36 -1.26
C LEU A 125 -11.53 -1.46 -0.45
N GLY A 126 -12.84 -1.60 -0.65
CA GLY A 126 -13.56 -2.80 -0.26
C GLY A 126 -13.25 -3.97 -1.20
N TYR A 127 -13.65 -5.17 -0.78
CA TYR A 127 -13.41 -6.41 -1.50
C TYR A 127 -13.85 -6.37 -2.97
N ASP A 128 -15.10 -5.96 -3.23
CA ASP A 128 -15.67 -5.97 -4.59
C ASP A 128 -14.94 -5.00 -5.53
N ASP A 129 -14.63 -3.78 -5.04
CA ASP A 129 -13.92 -2.76 -5.80
C ASP A 129 -12.46 -3.15 -6.08
N TYR A 130 -11.80 -3.79 -5.11
CA TYR A 130 -10.46 -4.36 -5.29
C TYR A 130 -10.44 -5.44 -6.37
N HIS A 131 -11.34 -6.43 -6.29
CA HIS A 131 -11.40 -7.52 -7.27
C HIS A 131 -11.82 -7.03 -8.66
N PHE A 132 -12.70 -6.03 -8.73
CA PHE A 132 -13.03 -5.39 -10.00
C PHE A 132 -11.79 -4.77 -10.63
N LEU A 133 -11.00 -4.00 -9.87
CA LEU A 133 -9.75 -3.39 -10.34
C LEU A 133 -8.71 -4.45 -10.74
N LEU A 134 -8.53 -5.50 -9.93
CA LEU A 134 -7.64 -6.63 -10.20
C LEU A 134 -8.00 -7.32 -11.53
N GLY A 135 -9.29 -7.54 -11.75
CA GLY A 135 -9.81 -8.10 -13.00
C GLY A 135 -9.51 -7.21 -14.21
N GLN A 136 -9.57 -5.88 -14.07
CA GLN A 136 -9.26 -4.96 -15.17
C GLN A 136 -7.79 -5.00 -15.58
N PHE A 137 -6.85 -4.97 -14.61
CA PHE A 137 -5.42 -5.08 -14.91
C PHE A 137 -5.10 -6.44 -15.55
N THR A 138 -5.62 -7.52 -14.97
CA THR A 138 -5.41 -8.89 -15.46
C THR A 138 -5.93 -9.05 -16.89
N LYS A 139 -7.14 -8.56 -17.17
CA LYS A 139 -7.73 -8.58 -18.51
C LYS A 139 -6.92 -7.77 -19.51
N THR A 140 -6.47 -6.57 -19.13
CA THR A 140 -5.69 -5.71 -20.02
C THR A 140 -4.37 -6.39 -20.42
N ILE A 141 -3.68 -7.03 -19.48
CA ILE A 141 -2.45 -7.80 -19.75
C ILE A 141 -2.73 -9.05 -20.59
N ALA A 142 -3.86 -9.73 -20.35
CA ALA A 142 -4.27 -10.91 -21.11
C ALA A 142 -4.62 -10.59 -22.57
N ASP A 143 -5.33 -9.50 -22.82
CA ASP A 143 -5.88 -9.15 -24.15
C ASP A 143 -4.89 -8.36 -25.02
N SER A 144 -3.86 -7.74 -24.44
CA SER A 144 -2.95 -6.86 -25.18
C SER A 144 -1.97 -7.64 -26.06
N PRO A 145 -1.90 -7.41 -27.38
CA PRO A 145 -0.95 -8.10 -28.25
C PRO A 145 0.50 -7.63 -28.01
N ILE A 146 0.68 -6.37 -27.61
CA ILE A 146 1.93 -5.77 -27.16
C ILE A 146 1.82 -5.55 -25.66
N LEU A 147 2.87 -5.89 -24.90
CA LEU A 147 2.85 -5.78 -23.45
C LEU A 147 2.77 -4.31 -23.01
N ASP A 148 1.71 -3.97 -22.27
CA ASP A 148 1.60 -2.66 -21.63
C ASP A 148 2.39 -2.66 -20.32
N LEU A 149 3.58 -2.03 -20.35
CA LEU A 149 4.47 -1.97 -19.19
C LEU A 149 3.90 -1.11 -18.04
N VAL A 150 2.99 -0.18 -18.31
CA VAL A 150 2.38 0.66 -17.27
C VAL A 150 1.36 -0.16 -16.49
N GLU A 151 0.49 -0.87 -17.19
CA GLU A 151 -0.51 -1.75 -16.58
C GLU A 151 0.15 -2.94 -15.86
N LEU A 152 1.21 -3.52 -16.43
CA LEU A 152 1.95 -4.61 -15.80
C LEU A 152 2.57 -4.17 -14.46
N ARG A 153 3.21 -3.01 -14.42
CA ARG A 153 3.73 -2.42 -13.18
C ARG A 153 2.60 -2.11 -12.20
N GLY A 154 1.46 -1.67 -12.72
CA GLY A 154 0.25 -1.44 -11.91
C GLY A 154 -0.27 -2.70 -11.25
N LEU A 155 -0.32 -3.82 -11.98
CA LEU A 155 -0.69 -5.13 -11.44
C LEU A 155 0.27 -5.58 -10.33
N ALA A 156 1.58 -5.47 -10.54
CA ALA A 156 2.58 -5.83 -9.54
C ALA A 156 2.38 -5.05 -8.23
N GLN A 157 2.12 -3.74 -8.33
CA GLN A 157 1.85 -2.89 -7.17
C GLN A 157 0.51 -3.20 -6.51
N LEU A 158 -0.54 -3.49 -7.30
CA LEU A 158 -1.86 -3.85 -6.80
C LEU A 158 -1.85 -5.15 -5.97
N VAL A 159 -1.06 -6.14 -6.42
CA VAL A 159 -0.84 -7.38 -5.69
C VAL A 159 -0.06 -7.12 -4.40
N LYS A 160 1.00 -6.31 -4.46
CA LYS A 160 1.81 -5.97 -3.28
C LYS A 160 1.05 -5.16 -2.22
N SER A 161 0.14 -4.28 -2.64
CA SER A 161 -0.59 -3.38 -1.75
C SER A 161 -1.97 -3.91 -1.30
N ALA A 162 -2.26 -5.19 -1.53
CA ALA A 162 -3.55 -5.77 -1.19
C ALA A 162 -3.82 -5.72 0.33
N SER A 163 -5.02 -5.31 0.71
CA SER A 163 -5.47 -5.42 2.10
C SER A 163 -5.59 -6.90 2.50
N LEU A 164 -5.39 -7.19 3.79
CA LEU A 164 -5.54 -8.54 4.33
C LEU A 164 -6.91 -9.14 3.92
N GLY A 165 -6.90 -10.38 3.43
CA GLY A 165 -8.10 -11.10 2.99
C GLY A 165 -8.64 -10.73 1.60
N HIS A 166 -8.05 -9.75 0.90
CA HIS A 166 -8.49 -9.35 -0.46
C HIS A 166 -7.85 -10.17 -1.58
N LEU A 167 -6.74 -10.86 -1.32
CA LEU A 167 -6.15 -11.81 -2.26
C LEU A 167 -6.42 -13.23 -1.81
N HIS A 168 -6.93 -14.07 -2.73
CA HIS A 168 -7.06 -15.49 -2.51
C HIS A 168 -6.07 -16.29 -3.35
N SER A 169 -5.84 -17.54 -2.95
CA SER A 169 -4.94 -18.45 -3.64
C SER A 169 -5.30 -18.61 -5.12
N GLN A 170 -6.59 -18.65 -5.45
CA GLN A 170 -7.04 -18.80 -6.83
C GLN A 170 -6.69 -17.59 -7.70
N ASP A 171 -6.81 -16.37 -7.16
CA ASP A 171 -6.46 -15.15 -7.90
C ASP A 171 -4.98 -15.16 -8.27
N LEU A 172 -4.12 -15.45 -7.29
CA LEU A 172 -2.68 -15.48 -7.49
C LEU A 172 -2.23 -16.60 -8.44
N ILE A 173 -2.89 -17.77 -8.42
CA ILE A 173 -2.61 -18.84 -9.38
C ILE A 173 -2.94 -18.38 -10.80
N VAL A 174 -4.10 -17.75 -11.02
CA VAL A 174 -4.52 -17.26 -12.34
C VAL A 174 -3.57 -16.17 -12.84
N ILE A 175 -3.18 -15.24 -11.96
CA ILE A 175 -2.24 -14.16 -12.29
C ILE A 175 -0.85 -14.72 -12.60
N LEU A 176 -0.35 -15.67 -11.80
CA LEU A 176 0.94 -16.30 -12.04
C LEU A 176 0.96 -17.04 -13.37
N ASP A 177 -0.10 -17.79 -13.70
CA ASP A 177 -0.24 -18.51 -14.96
C ASP A 177 -0.21 -17.55 -16.17
N LEU A 178 -0.96 -16.45 -16.09
CA LEU A 178 -1.00 -15.41 -17.11
C LEU A 178 0.39 -14.78 -17.32
N VAL A 179 1.02 -14.28 -16.25
CA VAL A 179 2.30 -13.56 -16.35
C VAL A 179 3.42 -14.52 -16.73
N SER A 180 3.39 -15.77 -16.25
CA SER A 180 4.34 -16.83 -16.65
C SER A 180 4.25 -17.14 -18.14
N SER A 181 3.03 -17.31 -18.67
CA SER A 181 2.81 -17.56 -20.10
C SER A 181 3.36 -16.42 -20.94
N ARG A 182 3.03 -15.17 -20.58
CA ARG A 182 3.57 -13.97 -21.25
C ARG A 182 5.10 -13.91 -21.17
N LEU A 183 5.69 -14.21 -20.02
CA LEU A 183 7.14 -14.22 -19.83
C LEU A 183 7.84 -15.23 -20.75
N GLN A 184 7.27 -16.43 -20.89
CA GLN A 184 7.85 -17.50 -21.70
C GLN A 184 7.66 -17.29 -23.21
N GLU A 185 6.56 -16.64 -23.61
CA GLU A 185 6.27 -16.29 -25.02
C GLU A 185 7.01 -15.04 -25.50
N THR A 186 7.44 -14.18 -24.58
CA THR A 186 8.14 -12.93 -24.91
C THR A 186 9.48 -13.22 -25.60
N HIS A 187 9.72 -12.51 -26.71
CA HIS A 187 10.92 -12.70 -27.50
C HIS A 187 12.19 -12.31 -26.72
N LYS A 188 13.24 -13.13 -26.79
CA LYS A 188 14.52 -12.93 -26.07
C LYS A 188 15.24 -11.60 -26.37
N GLN A 189 14.84 -10.90 -27.43
CA GLN A 189 15.39 -9.59 -27.81
C GLN A 189 14.58 -8.39 -27.25
N SER A 190 13.58 -8.63 -26.41
CA SER A 190 12.86 -7.58 -25.65
C SER A 190 13.32 -7.58 -24.18
N PRO A 191 14.50 -7.02 -23.85
CA PRO A 191 15.06 -7.10 -22.50
C PRO A 191 14.22 -6.38 -21.45
N GLU A 192 13.58 -5.26 -21.80
CA GLU A 192 12.71 -4.52 -20.89
C GLU A 192 11.46 -5.33 -20.52
N ASP A 193 10.78 -5.92 -21.52
CA ASP A 193 9.58 -6.75 -21.29
C ASP A 193 9.89 -7.95 -20.39
N ILE A 194 10.98 -8.68 -20.68
CA ILE A 194 11.42 -9.83 -19.87
C ILE A 194 11.74 -9.38 -18.45
N PHE A 195 12.38 -8.22 -18.29
CA PHE A 195 12.69 -7.66 -16.98
C PHE A 195 11.41 -7.33 -16.19
N GLU A 196 10.47 -6.56 -16.75
CA GLU A 196 9.23 -6.18 -16.05
C GLU A 196 8.35 -7.38 -15.71
N LEU A 197 8.28 -8.37 -16.61
CA LEU A 197 7.56 -9.62 -16.36
C LEU A 197 8.22 -10.42 -15.23
N THR A 198 9.56 -10.50 -15.20
CA THR A 198 10.29 -11.19 -14.12
C THR A 198 10.07 -10.50 -12.77
N VAL A 199 10.06 -9.16 -12.75
CA VAL A 199 9.72 -8.38 -11.54
C VAL A 199 8.29 -8.68 -11.10
N THR A 200 7.34 -8.69 -12.03
CA THR A 200 5.93 -8.98 -11.71
C THR A 200 5.74 -10.39 -11.18
N VAL A 201 6.40 -11.39 -11.79
CA VAL A 201 6.43 -12.78 -11.28
C VAL A 201 6.95 -12.81 -9.85
N SER A 202 8.04 -12.08 -9.55
CA SER A 202 8.56 -12.04 -8.17
C SER A 202 7.54 -11.48 -7.17
N SER A 203 6.83 -10.40 -7.52
CA SER A 203 5.81 -9.81 -6.64
C SER A 203 4.61 -10.74 -6.41
N VAL A 204 4.17 -11.45 -7.46
CA VAL A 204 3.08 -12.44 -7.34
C VAL A 204 3.50 -13.61 -6.45
N LEU A 205 4.70 -14.15 -6.66
CA LEU A 205 5.23 -15.24 -5.83
C LEU A 205 5.42 -14.80 -4.37
N ASP A 206 5.77 -13.53 -4.15
CA ASP A 206 5.88 -13.02 -2.80
C ASP A 206 4.54 -13.01 -2.08
N ALA A 207 3.49 -12.48 -2.73
CA ALA A 207 2.13 -12.51 -2.21
C ALA A 207 1.61 -13.95 -2.02
N MET A 208 2.00 -14.88 -2.89
CA MET A 208 1.65 -16.30 -2.74
C MET A 208 2.28 -16.91 -1.49
N ALA A 209 3.51 -16.52 -1.16
CA ALA A 209 4.17 -16.94 0.07
C ALA A 209 3.50 -16.33 1.31
N ASP A 210 3.07 -15.06 1.25
CA ASP A 210 2.38 -14.38 2.36
C ASP A 210 1.05 -15.07 2.72
N ILE A 211 0.24 -15.39 1.71
CA ILE A 211 -1.06 -16.06 1.94
C ILE A 211 -0.99 -17.58 1.94
N LYS A 212 0.23 -18.15 1.92
CA LYS A 212 0.51 -19.60 2.02
C LYS A 212 -0.19 -20.43 0.93
N VAL A 213 -0.12 -20.00 -0.32
CA VAL A 213 -0.67 -20.76 -1.45
C VAL A 213 0.03 -22.12 -1.55
N THR A 214 -0.75 -23.16 -1.83
CA THR A 214 -0.25 -24.52 -2.05
C THR A 214 -0.89 -25.15 -3.28
N GLY A 215 -0.31 -26.24 -3.79
CA GLY A 215 -0.92 -27.02 -4.86
C GLY A 215 -0.75 -26.43 -6.25
N LEU A 216 0.31 -25.66 -6.49
CA LEU A 216 0.66 -25.23 -7.85
C LEU A 216 0.78 -26.44 -8.78
N LYS A 217 0.23 -26.34 -10.00
CA LYS A 217 0.36 -27.43 -10.97
C LYS A 217 1.83 -27.60 -11.35
N ARG A 218 2.43 -28.71 -10.92
CA ARG A 218 3.85 -28.96 -11.14
C ARG A 218 4.24 -28.93 -12.63
N VAL A 219 3.54 -29.73 -13.42
CA VAL A 219 3.87 -29.99 -14.83
C VAL A 219 3.55 -28.78 -15.71
N ASP A 220 2.43 -28.12 -15.46
CA ASP A 220 1.92 -27.08 -16.34
C ASP A 220 2.49 -25.69 -16.00
N LEU A 221 2.88 -25.45 -14.74
CA LEU A 221 3.26 -24.11 -14.28
C LEU A 221 4.57 -24.08 -13.49
N HIS A 222 4.72 -24.89 -12.44
CA HIS A 222 5.87 -24.79 -11.52
C HIS A 222 7.20 -25.12 -12.20
N GLU A 223 7.33 -26.31 -12.79
CA GLU A 223 8.60 -26.74 -13.40
C GLU A 223 9.00 -25.94 -14.64
N PRO A 224 8.07 -25.65 -15.58
CA PRO A 224 8.40 -24.80 -16.73
C PRO A 224 8.89 -23.41 -16.29
N LEU A 225 8.21 -22.78 -15.33
CA LEU A 225 8.59 -21.47 -14.83
C LEU A 225 9.93 -21.51 -14.10
N LEU A 226 10.15 -22.51 -13.24
CA LEU A 226 11.41 -22.68 -12.51
C LEU A 226 12.59 -22.86 -13.48
N ALA A 227 12.42 -23.69 -14.53
CA ALA A 227 13.42 -23.90 -15.56
C ALA A 227 13.71 -22.62 -16.36
N PHE A 228 12.66 -21.87 -16.72
CA PHE A 228 12.80 -20.62 -17.45
C PHE A 228 13.55 -19.57 -16.62
N LEU A 229 13.15 -19.36 -15.37
CA LEU A 229 13.83 -18.45 -14.44
C LEU A 229 15.28 -18.87 -14.22
N GLY A 230 15.56 -20.18 -14.09
CA GLY A 230 16.93 -20.70 -14.01
C GLY A 230 17.78 -20.35 -15.23
N SER A 231 17.19 -20.36 -16.44
CA SER A 231 17.89 -19.96 -17.66
C SER A 231 18.24 -18.47 -17.71
N LEU A 232 17.45 -17.62 -17.04
CA LEU A 232 17.68 -16.17 -16.96
C LEU A 232 18.77 -15.77 -15.95
N GLN A 233 19.11 -16.64 -14.99
CA GLN A 233 20.18 -16.37 -14.01
C GLN A 233 21.58 -16.27 -14.65
N GLY A 234 21.74 -16.78 -15.87
CA GLY A 234 22.96 -16.66 -16.67
C GLY A 234 23.06 -15.37 -17.50
N ASN A 235 22.07 -14.48 -17.43
CA ASN A 235 22.06 -13.24 -18.23
C ASN A 235 23.21 -12.29 -17.83
N SER A 236 23.71 -11.54 -18.81
CA SER A 236 24.74 -10.51 -18.60
C SER A 236 24.21 -9.26 -17.90
N ASP A 237 22.90 -8.98 -18.03
CA ASP A 237 22.26 -7.89 -17.27
C ASP A 237 22.16 -8.27 -15.78
N PRO A 238 22.84 -7.53 -14.89
CA PRO A 238 22.84 -7.82 -13.46
C PRO A 238 21.45 -7.65 -12.82
N HIS A 239 20.60 -6.76 -13.36
CA HIS A 239 19.25 -6.56 -12.84
C HIS A 239 18.36 -7.78 -13.10
N LEU A 240 18.29 -8.22 -14.35
CA LEU A 240 17.55 -9.40 -14.73
C LEU A 240 18.09 -10.66 -14.04
N LYS A 241 19.42 -10.77 -13.89
CA LYS A 241 20.05 -11.87 -13.13
C LYS A 241 19.60 -11.90 -11.67
N TYR A 242 19.54 -10.74 -11.01
CA TYR A 242 19.07 -10.66 -9.63
C TYR A 242 17.60 -11.05 -9.52
N TYR A 243 16.71 -10.43 -10.31
CA TYR A 243 15.27 -10.70 -10.21
C TYR A 243 14.90 -12.13 -10.62
N SER A 244 15.58 -12.71 -11.60
CA SER A 244 15.39 -14.13 -11.94
C SER A 244 15.87 -15.05 -10.81
N SER A 245 16.97 -14.72 -10.13
CA SER A 245 17.43 -15.44 -8.94
C SER A 245 16.44 -15.31 -7.78
N TYR A 246 15.89 -14.10 -7.57
CA TYR A 246 14.88 -13.82 -6.55
C TYR A 246 13.58 -14.58 -6.82
N ALA A 247 13.01 -14.44 -8.01
CA ALA A 247 11.79 -15.14 -8.41
C ALA A 247 11.96 -16.66 -8.35
N PHE A 248 13.13 -17.18 -8.72
CA PHE A 248 13.43 -18.61 -8.60
C PHE A 248 13.38 -19.07 -7.13
N GLN A 249 13.95 -18.30 -6.20
CA GLN A 249 13.90 -18.60 -4.77
C GLN A 249 12.49 -18.47 -4.19
N ALA A 250 11.74 -17.46 -4.62
CA ALA A 250 10.34 -17.29 -4.25
C ALA A 250 9.49 -18.48 -4.72
N LEU A 251 9.68 -18.96 -5.95
CA LEU A 251 8.97 -20.11 -6.49
C LEU A 251 9.30 -21.42 -5.75
N LEU A 252 10.54 -21.59 -5.30
CA LEU A 252 10.90 -22.72 -4.43
C LEU A 252 10.19 -22.66 -3.05
N CYS A 253 9.75 -21.48 -2.63
CA CYS A 253 9.00 -21.29 -1.39
C CYS A 253 7.50 -21.57 -1.54
N VAL A 254 6.97 -21.63 -2.76
CA VAL A 254 5.56 -21.96 -3.05
C VAL A 254 5.45 -23.44 -3.46
N PRO A 255 4.83 -24.31 -2.64
CA PRO A 255 4.77 -25.73 -2.92
C PRO A 255 3.85 -26.06 -4.10
N ASP A 256 4.29 -27.01 -4.93
CA ASP A 256 3.49 -27.58 -5.99
C ASP A 256 2.51 -28.64 -5.46
N ASN A 257 1.75 -29.24 -6.36
CA ASN A 257 0.79 -30.31 -6.07
C ASN A 257 1.45 -31.69 -5.95
N GLU A 258 2.78 -31.76 -5.98
CA GLU A 258 3.52 -32.99 -5.76
C GLU A 258 3.89 -33.12 -4.29
N SER A 259 3.62 -34.30 -3.70
CA SER A 259 4.10 -34.55 -2.34
C SER A 259 5.63 -34.72 -2.32
N PRO A 260 6.32 -34.36 -1.23
CA PRO A 260 7.76 -34.60 -1.07
C PRO A 260 8.20 -36.05 -1.40
N TRP A 261 7.30 -37.01 -1.17
CA TRP A 261 7.49 -38.41 -1.49
C TRP A 261 7.45 -38.69 -3.00
N GLN A 262 6.48 -38.13 -3.72
CA GLN A 262 6.40 -38.25 -5.18
C GLN A 262 7.64 -37.63 -5.86
N ALA A 263 8.14 -36.50 -5.34
CA ALA A 263 9.37 -35.86 -5.81
C ALA A 263 10.61 -36.75 -5.63
N THR A 264 10.71 -37.39 -4.46
CA THR A 264 11.79 -38.32 -4.11
C THR A 264 11.76 -39.57 -5.00
N VAL A 265 10.60 -40.17 -5.21
CA VAL A 265 10.40 -41.34 -6.09
C VAL A 265 10.81 -41.01 -7.53
N ARG A 266 10.46 -39.82 -8.06
CA ARG A 266 10.86 -39.40 -9.39
C ARG A 266 12.38 -39.21 -9.53
N ARG A 267 13.01 -38.55 -8.56
CA ARG A 267 14.45 -38.26 -8.61
C ARG A 267 15.30 -39.53 -8.48
N THR A 268 14.81 -40.51 -7.72
CA THR A 268 15.47 -41.82 -7.56
C THR A 268 15.29 -42.74 -8.77
N THR A 269 14.22 -42.63 -9.56
CA THR A 269 14.07 -43.43 -10.81
C THR A 269 15.07 -43.09 -11.91
N ASN A 270 15.75 -41.94 -11.86
CA ASN A 270 16.79 -41.57 -12.83
C ASN A 270 18.20 -42.09 -12.47
N ILE A 271 18.36 -42.73 -11.31
CA ILE A 271 19.63 -43.32 -10.86
C ILE A 271 19.50 -44.84 -10.76
N VAL A 272 19.87 -45.48 -11.88
CA VAL A 272 20.52 -46.79 -12.03
C VAL A 272 19.63 -48.04 -12.26
N LYS A 273 19.89 -48.70 -13.41
CA LYS A 273 19.78 -50.15 -13.60
C LYS A 273 20.57 -50.88 -12.49
N GLY A 274 19.90 -51.26 -11.41
CA GLY A 274 20.44 -52.03 -10.26
C GLY A 274 20.57 -51.16 -9.01
N ILE A 275 19.95 -51.43 -7.87
CA ILE A 275 19.84 -52.68 -7.11
C ILE A 275 18.53 -52.65 -6.29
N SER A 276 17.82 -53.77 -6.17
CA SER A 276 16.51 -53.93 -5.52
C SER A 276 16.55 -53.99 -3.98
N GLY A 277 17.11 -52.99 -3.29
CA GLY A 277 17.52 -53.13 -1.88
C GLY A 277 16.94 -52.20 -0.80
N LEU A 278 16.03 -51.27 -1.10
CA LEU A 278 15.75 -50.15 -0.17
C LEU A 278 14.39 -50.19 0.56
N VAL A 279 13.68 -51.33 0.59
CA VAL A 279 12.31 -51.37 1.16
C VAL A 279 12.27 -51.60 2.68
N SER A 280 13.36 -52.02 3.32
CA SER A 280 13.31 -52.55 4.71
C SER A 280 13.78 -51.62 5.85
N ALA A 281 14.22 -50.38 5.59
CA ALA A 281 14.87 -49.53 6.61
C ALA A 281 14.08 -48.29 7.10
N VAL A 282 12.76 -48.22 6.88
CA VAL A 282 11.97 -46.96 7.08
C VAL A 282 10.98 -47.01 8.26
N LYS A 283 11.26 -47.79 9.32
CA LYS A 283 10.37 -47.83 10.50
C LYS A 283 10.72 -46.83 11.62
N GLY A 284 11.79 -46.04 11.48
CA GLY A 284 12.29 -45.19 12.56
C GLY A 284 12.27 -43.68 12.33
N LEU A 285 11.80 -43.19 11.18
CA LEU A 285 11.82 -41.77 10.82
C LEU A 285 10.38 -41.24 10.73
N ASP A 286 9.93 -40.56 11.78
CA ASP A 286 8.64 -39.87 11.78
C ASP A 286 8.76 -38.52 11.05
N LEU A 287 8.74 -38.60 9.72
CA LEU A 287 8.90 -37.45 8.82
C LEU A 287 7.69 -36.50 8.86
N ASN A 288 6.54 -36.94 9.37
CA ASN A 288 5.44 -36.03 9.64
C ASN A 288 5.82 -35.05 10.75
N GLU A 289 6.54 -35.51 11.77
CA GLU A 289 7.03 -34.64 12.86
C GLU A 289 8.09 -33.64 12.35
N PHE A 290 8.99 -34.05 11.46
CA PHE A 290 9.97 -33.18 10.81
C PHE A 290 9.32 -32.12 9.90
N MET A 291 8.32 -32.52 9.09
CA MET A 291 7.56 -31.59 8.24
C MET A 291 6.68 -30.65 9.07
N THR A 292 6.13 -31.14 10.18
CA THR A 292 5.42 -30.31 11.16
C THR A 292 6.40 -29.31 11.79
N GLY A 293 7.66 -29.69 12.05
CA GLY A 293 8.72 -28.76 12.48
C GLY A 293 9.00 -27.64 11.47
N LEU A 294 9.04 -27.94 10.18
CA LEU A 294 9.19 -26.96 9.09
C LEU A 294 7.95 -26.09 8.83
N GLN A 295 6.76 -26.62 9.07
CA GLN A 295 5.51 -25.86 9.01
C GLN A 295 5.31 -25.00 10.26
N ASN A 296 5.76 -25.47 11.42
CA ASN A 296 5.76 -24.73 12.68
C ASN A 296 6.78 -23.58 12.66
N ILE A 297 7.84 -23.69 11.84
CA ILE A 297 8.73 -22.56 11.51
C ILE A 297 7.93 -21.40 10.86
N GLN A 298 6.81 -21.67 10.17
CA GLN A 298 5.90 -20.68 9.60
C GLN A 298 4.67 -20.34 10.49
N GLN A 299 4.57 -20.93 11.68
CA GLN A 299 3.48 -20.66 12.65
C GLN A 299 3.88 -19.71 13.79
N GLY A 300 5.17 -19.42 13.98
CA GLY A 300 5.64 -18.49 15.02
C GLY A 300 5.71 -17.04 14.54
N LEU A 301 4.57 -16.34 14.47
CA LEU A 301 4.52 -14.88 14.30
C LEU A 301 3.77 -14.22 15.46
N GLU A 302 4.19 -14.56 16.68
CA GLU A 302 3.97 -13.74 17.88
C GLU A 302 5.27 -13.70 18.70
N GLY A 303 6.06 -12.63 18.55
CA GLY A 303 7.19 -12.32 19.43
C GLY A 303 8.58 -12.26 18.76
N ILE A 304 9.23 -11.10 18.91
CA ILE A 304 10.47 -10.63 18.25
C ILE A 304 11.73 -11.47 18.54
N SER A 305 11.78 -12.28 19.62
CA SER A 305 12.91 -13.21 19.86
C SER A 305 12.92 -14.38 18.87
N GLN A 306 11.74 -14.80 18.42
CA GLN A 306 11.61 -16.02 17.65
C GLN A 306 12.15 -15.88 16.23
N VAL A 307 12.13 -14.71 15.59
CA VAL A 307 12.58 -14.54 14.19
C VAL A 307 14.11 -14.72 14.03
N VAL A 308 14.90 -14.19 14.97
CA VAL A 308 16.36 -14.36 14.99
C VAL A 308 16.73 -15.79 15.37
N ASP A 309 16.02 -16.37 16.35
CA ASP A 309 16.19 -17.77 16.75
C ASP A 309 15.72 -18.75 15.66
N LEU A 310 14.76 -18.36 14.81
CA LEU A 310 14.26 -19.15 13.69
C LEU A 310 15.26 -19.22 12.54
N ALA A 311 15.88 -18.08 12.21
CA ALA A 311 16.97 -18.03 11.23
C ALA A 311 18.19 -18.84 11.71
N LYS A 312 18.46 -18.81 13.02
CA LYS A 312 19.51 -19.60 13.66
C LYS A 312 19.17 -21.09 13.71
N MET A 313 17.95 -21.48 14.10
CA MET A 313 17.48 -22.87 14.12
C MET A 313 17.37 -23.50 12.74
N ALA A 314 16.94 -22.75 11.72
CA ALA A 314 16.93 -23.22 10.34
C ALA A 314 18.35 -23.50 9.82
N TYR A 315 19.33 -22.69 10.25
CA TYR A 315 20.74 -22.89 9.92
C TYR A 315 21.37 -24.04 10.73
N GLU A 316 21.15 -24.10 12.04
CA GLU A 316 21.68 -25.14 12.94
C GLU A 316 21.06 -26.51 12.65
N GLY A 317 19.77 -26.58 12.32
CA GLY A 317 19.12 -27.80 11.84
C GLY A 317 19.68 -28.28 10.50
N GLY A 318 20.10 -27.36 9.62
CA GLY A 318 20.85 -27.69 8.40
C GLY A 318 22.27 -28.19 8.67
N MET A 319 22.91 -27.71 9.74
CA MET A 319 24.26 -28.12 10.16
C MET A 319 24.28 -29.45 10.91
N ALA A 320 23.27 -29.78 11.73
CA ALA A 320 23.19 -31.07 12.43
C ALA A 320 23.06 -32.27 11.47
N VAL A 321 22.54 -32.04 10.26
CA VAL A 321 22.47 -33.03 9.17
C VAL A 321 23.83 -33.20 8.45
N TYR A 322 24.75 -32.25 8.60
CA TYR A 322 26.09 -32.30 8.02
C TYR A 322 27.01 -33.30 8.74
N GLU A 323 26.70 -33.65 9.99
CA GLU A 323 27.57 -34.45 10.86
C GLU A 323 27.17 -35.93 11.00
N GLY A 324 26.05 -36.37 10.39
CA GLY A 324 25.59 -37.77 10.43
C GLY A 324 26.18 -38.65 9.31
N GLU A 325 26.73 -39.82 9.67
CA GLU A 325 27.39 -40.75 8.74
C GLU A 325 26.44 -41.55 7.81
N HIS A 326 26.91 -41.68 6.56
CA HIS A 326 26.71 -42.65 5.47
C HIS A 326 25.47 -42.64 4.53
N ASP A 327 25.80 -42.45 3.23
CA ASP A 327 25.21 -42.82 1.91
C ASP A 327 23.69 -42.79 1.68
N LEU A 328 22.90 -43.28 2.63
CA LEU A 328 21.44 -43.25 2.55
C LEU A 328 20.91 -41.83 2.78
N VAL A 329 21.58 -41.07 3.67
CA VAL A 329 21.34 -39.63 3.87
C VAL A 329 21.79 -38.83 2.64
N ALA A 330 22.84 -39.23 1.93
CA ALA A 330 23.26 -38.57 0.70
C ALA A 330 22.26 -38.78 -0.46
N SER A 331 21.70 -39.99 -0.57
CA SER A 331 20.66 -40.33 -1.55
C SER A 331 19.30 -39.69 -1.20
N LEU A 332 18.95 -39.64 0.08
CA LEU A 332 17.83 -38.83 0.58
C LEU A 332 18.11 -37.33 0.47
N LYS A 333 19.35 -36.86 0.54
CA LYS A 333 19.75 -35.47 0.32
C LYS A 333 19.56 -35.09 -1.15
N GLU A 334 19.85 -35.97 -2.10
CA GLU A 334 19.52 -35.78 -3.52
C GLU A 334 18.01 -35.86 -3.80
N GLY A 335 17.30 -36.83 -3.21
CA GLY A 335 15.85 -37.01 -3.36
C GLY A 335 15.01 -35.91 -2.68
N LEU A 336 15.38 -35.53 -1.45
CA LEU A 336 14.84 -34.46 -0.62
C LEU A 336 15.68 -33.18 -0.75
N THR A 337 16.35 -32.92 -1.88
CA THR A 337 16.87 -31.58 -2.20
C THR A 337 15.69 -30.60 -2.38
N PHE A 338 15.06 -30.25 -1.27
CA PHE A 338 14.58 -28.92 -0.91
C PHE A 338 15.78 -27.97 -0.65
N ASN A 339 17.01 -28.50 -0.75
CA ASN A 339 18.28 -27.77 -0.76
C ASN A 339 18.40 -26.84 -1.97
N ARG A 340 17.84 -25.64 -1.80
CA ARG A 340 18.60 -24.38 -1.70
C ARG A 340 17.56 -23.25 -1.62
N LYS A 341 16.65 -23.31 -0.64
CA LYS A 341 16.01 -22.07 -0.16
C LYS A 341 17.13 -21.27 0.49
N GLN A 342 17.62 -20.30 -0.25
CA GLN A 342 18.78 -19.54 0.20
C GLN A 342 18.35 -18.63 1.35
N ALA A 343 19.11 -18.65 2.44
CA ALA A 343 18.80 -17.90 3.65
C ALA A 343 18.63 -16.39 3.39
N TRP A 344 19.26 -15.86 2.33
CA TRP A 344 19.11 -14.46 1.93
C TRP A 344 17.69 -14.11 1.49
N TYR A 345 16.95 -15.00 0.82
CA TYR A 345 15.59 -14.69 0.38
C TYR A 345 14.67 -14.46 1.58
N SER A 346 14.69 -15.39 2.55
CA SER A 346 13.93 -15.27 3.78
C SER A 346 14.32 -14.05 4.62
N ALA A 347 15.62 -13.73 4.69
CA ALA A 347 16.09 -12.53 5.39
C ALA A 347 15.57 -11.25 4.72
N LEU A 348 15.54 -11.19 3.38
CA LEU A 348 14.98 -10.06 2.63
C LEU A 348 13.47 -9.93 2.83
N ARG A 349 12.73 -11.04 2.93
CA ARG A 349 11.29 -11.01 3.27
C ARG A 349 11.04 -10.50 4.69
N GLY A 350 11.84 -10.94 5.66
CA GLY A 350 11.82 -10.37 7.01
C GLY A 350 12.14 -8.88 7.03
N ALA A 351 13.07 -8.43 6.19
CA ALA A 351 13.38 -7.00 6.03
C ALA A 351 12.18 -6.20 5.50
N ASP A 352 11.39 -6.74 4.56
CA ASP A 352 10.17 -6.07 4.06
C ASP A 352 9.16 -5.89 5.19
N THR A 353 8.91 -6.93 5.99
CA THR A 353 8.00 -6.84 7.16
C THR A 353 8.44 -5.77 8.16
N LEU A 354 9.74 -5.67 8.44
CA LEU A 354 10.28 -4.65 9.36
C LEU A 354 10.16 -3.24 8.79
N ILE A 355 10.35 -3.06 7.48
CA ILE A 355 10.15 -1.77 6.81
C ILE A 355 8.67 -1.37 6.87
N GLU A 356 7.77 -2.30 6.56
CA GLU A 356 6.32 -2.07 6.60
C GLU A 356 5.82 -1.72 8.01
N GLY A 357 6.39 -2.34 9.05
CA GLY A 357 6.11 -2.00 10.45
C GLY A 357 6.81 -0.73 10.98
N GLY A 358 7.72 -0.13 10.21
CA GLY A 358 8.58 0.98 10.66
C GLY A 358 9.55 0.63 11.78
N GLU A 359 9.89 -0.66 11.88
CA GLU A 359 10.83 -1.24 12.84
C GLU A 359 12.29 -1.13 12.32
N LEU A 360 12.71 0.10 12.00
CA LEU A 360 13.96 0.38 11.27
C LEU A 360 15.23 0.08 12.08
N ALA A 361 15.18 0.20 13.41
CA ALA A 361 16.31 -0.18 14.25
C ALA A 361 16.52 -1.71 14.21
N LYS A 362 15.42 -2.47 14.19
CA LYS A 362 15.45 -3.94 14.03
C LYS A 362 15.85 -4.34 12.62
N LEU A 363 15.43 -3.60 11.59
CA LEU A 363 15.88 -3.79 10.21
C LEU A 363 17.41 -3.74 10.13
N ARG A 364 18.04 -2.72 10.75
CA ARG A 364 19.51 -2.63 10.83
C ARG A 364 20.12 -3.85 11.49
N ILE A 365 19.57 -4.30 12.63
CA ILE A 365 20.08 -5.47 13.36
C ILE A 365 20.01 -6.72 12.48
N LEU A 366 18.88 -6.94 11.79
CA LEU A 366 18.69 -8.06 10.88
C LEU A 366 19.73 -8.05 9.75
N ILE A 367 19.90 -6.90 9.09
CA ILE A 367 20.82 -6.77 7.95
C ILE A 367 22.28 -6.99 8.38
N CYS A 368 22.70 -6.39 9.49
CA CYS A 368 24.07 -6.53 10.01
C CYS A 368 24.35 -7.92 10.60
N GLY A 369 23.34 -8.54 11.22
CA GLY A 369 23.43 -9.85 11.84
C GLY A 369 23.28 -11.03 10.87
N ALA A 370 22.78 -10.79 9.66
CA ALA A 370 22.53 -11.84 8.68
C ALA A 370 23.81 -12.65 8.35
N PRO A 371 23.79 -13.99 8.43
CA PRO A 371 24.92 -14.83 8.01
C PRO A 371 25.22 -14.68 6.52
N CYS A 372 24.19 -14.45 5.71
CA CYS A 372 24.27 -14.22 4.27
C CYS A 372 24.69 -12.79 3.89
N ARG A 373 25.12 -11.95 4.85
CA ARG A 373 25.46 -10.54 4.60
C ARG A 373 26.52 -10.28 3.53
N ARG A 374 27.33 -11.29 3.20
CA ARG A 374 28.36 -11.24 2.14
C ARG A 374 27.89 -11.83 0.80
N GLU A 375 26.67 -12.35 0.74
CA GLU A 375 26.12 -12.90 -0.49
C GLU A 375 25.66 -11.79 -1.43
N LEU A 376 26.00 -11.93 -2.72
CA LEU A 376 25.67 -10.95 -3.75
C LEU A 376 24.17 -10.64 -3.80
N ALA A 377 23.32 -11.67 -3.80
CA ALA A 377 21.87 -11.50 -3.89
C ALA A 377 21.29 -10.81 -2.65
N PHE A 378 21.82 -11.13 -1.46
CA PHE A 378 21.40 -10.46 -0.23
C PHE A 378 21.71 -8.95 -0.27
N GLN A 379 22.96 -8.60 -0.56
CA GLN A 379 23.36 -7.18 -0.60
C GLN A 379 22.62 -6.40 -1.67
N TRP A 380 22.41 -7.02 -2.85
CA TRP A 380 21.62 -6.40 -3.90
C TRP A 380 20.20 -6.06 -3.41
N GLY A 381 19.54 -7.03 -2.77
CA GLY A 381 18.20 -6.84 -2.23
C GLY A 381 18.11 -5.85 -1.07
N VAL A 382 19.16 -5.76 -0.24
CA VAL A 382 19.28 -4.75 0.81
C VAL A 382 19.43 -3.35 0.20
N CYS A 383 20.37 -3.18 -0.74
CA CYS A 383 20.59 -1.91 -1.42
C CYS A 383 19.31 -1.42 -2.12
N GLN A 384 18.57 -2.34 -2.75
CA GLN A 384 17.28 -2.02 -3.35
C GLN A 384 16.24 -1.51 -2.33
N ARG A 385 16.10 -2.18 -1.18
CA ARG A 385 15.16 -1.78 -0.12
C ARG A 385 15.51 -0.41 0.47
N LEU A 386 16.78 -0.17 0.73
CA LEU A 386 17.29 1.14 1.19
C LEU A 386 17.03 2.24 0.15
N ALA A 387 17.21 1.93 -1.13
CA ALA A 387 16.91 2.86 -2.22
C ALA A 387 15.41 3.19 -2.30
N ASN A 388 14.54 2.18 -2.17
CA ASN A 388 13.09 2.37 -2.11
C ASN A 388 12.66 3.19 -0.88
N LEU A 389 13.29 2.95 0.28
CA LEU A 389 13.02 3.69 1.50
C LEU A 389 13.42 5.17 1.35
N ALA A 390 14.60 5.45 0.80
CA ALA A 390 15.03 6.82 0.49
C ALA A 390 14.08 7.53 -0.50
N MET A 391 13.51 6.80 -1.46
CA MET A 391 12.61 7.36 -2.47
C MET A 391 11.20 7.67 -1.94
N ASN A 392 10.77 6.97 -0.89
CA ASN A 392 9.40 7.05 -0.44
C ASN A 392 9.18 8.31 0.41
N ALA A 393 8.53 9.31 -0.21
CA ALA A 393 8.24 10.61 0.39
C ALA A 393 7.28 10.57 1.59
N LEU A 394 6.65 9.42 1.87
CA LEU A 394 5.84 9.24 3.07
C LEU A 394 6.70 9.11 4.34
N TRP A 395 7.95 8.68 4.20
CA TRP A 395 8.90 8.68 5.32
C TRP A 395 9.47 10.07 5.56
N ASP A 396 9.80 10.35 6.82
CA ASP A 396 10.47 11.58 7.19
C ASP A 396 11.86 11.70 6.55
N ILE A 397 12.36 12.92 6.48
CA ILE A 397 13.63 13.23 5.80
C ILE A 397 14.83 12.53 6.46
N GLU A 398 14.82 12.34 7.78
CA GLU A 398 15.93 11.75 8.55
C GLU A 398 16.05 10.25 8.28
N THR A 399 14.91 9.55 8.24
CA THR A 399 14.81 8.14 7.86
C THR A 399 15.30 7.89 6.44
N ARG A 400 14.89 8.75 5.51
CA ARG A 400 15.31 8.66 4.12
C ARG A 400 16.80 8.96 3.95
N GLN A 401 17.35 9.93 4.70
CA GLN A 401 18.79 10.21 4.75
C GLN A 401 19.59 9.06 5.39
N SER A 402 19.06 8.44 6.45
CA SER A 402 19.67 7.27 7.10
C SER A 402 19.83 6.10 6.12
N SER A 403 18.86 5.91 5.22
CA SER A 403 18.95 4.90 4.16
C SER A 403 20.10 5.16 3.19
N ILE A 404 20.29 6.43 2.79
CA ILE A 404 21.41 6.87 1.95
C ILE A 404 22.74 6.64 2.68
N GLN A 405 22.82 6.99 3.97
CA GLN A 405 24.03 6.76 4.77
C GLN A 405 24.37 5.27 4.89
N PHE A 406 23.37 4.40 5.08
CA PHE A 406 23.55 2.95 5.13
C PHE A 406 24.14 2.40 3.82
N LEU A 407 23.69 2.89 2.66
CA LEU A 407 24.32 2.54 1.38
C LEU A 407 25.83 2.89 1.36
N GLY A 408 26.21 4.04 1.93
CA GLY A 408 27.62 4.43 2.10
C GLY A 408 28.41 3.47 2.98
N GLU A 409 27.83 2.99 4.08
CA GLU A 409 28.48 2.02 4.97
C GLU A 409 28.70 0.66 4.30
N ILE A 410 27.76 0.20 3.47
CA ILE A 410 27.92 -1.01 2.65
C ILE A 410 29.06 -0.82 1.63
N TYR A 411 29.19 0.38 1.06
CA TYR A 411 30.26 0.70 0.11
C TYR A 411 31.65 0.77 0.78
N ARG A 412 31.77 1.34 1.98
CA ARG A 412 33.06 1.49 2.68
C ARG A 412 33.52 0.22 3.37
N GLY A 413 32.61 -0.52 4.00
CA GLY A 413 32.94 -1.60 4.94
C GLY A 413 33.30 -2.96 4.33
N ASP A 414 34.38 -3.05 3.55
CA ASP A 414 34.78 -4.32 2.89
C ASP A 414 35.07 -5.47 3.86
N LEU A 415 35.56 -5.17 5.06
CA LEU A 415 35.77 -6.19 6.10
C LEU A 415 34.46 -6.86 6.52
N VAL A 416 33.33 -6.16 6.43
CA VAL A 416 32.02 -6.67 6.86
C VAL A 416 31.26 -7.23 5.67
N TRP A 417 31.15 -6.44 4.60
CA TRP A 417 30.33 -6.69 3.42
C TRP A 417 31.10 -7.38 2.28
N GLY A 418 32.43 -7.40 2.32
CA GLY A 418 33.24 -7.91 1.21
C GLY A 418 33.42 -6.90 0.08
N GLU A 419 34.26 -7.28 -0.88
CA GLU A 419 34.76 -6.41 -1.95
C GLU A 419 34.00 -6.60 -3.28
N LEU A 420 32.70 -6.88 -3.24
CA LEU A 420 31.92 -7.23 -4.45
C LEU A 420 31.77 -6.03 -5.41
N PRO A 421 32.47 -5.99 -6.57
CA PRO A 421 32.51 -4.80 -7.44
C PRO A 421 31.13 -4.44 -8.00
N SER A 422 30.31 -5.44 -8.30
CA SER A 422 28.94 -5.26 -8.79
C SER A 422 28.04 -4.54 -7.79
N ILE A 423 28.23 -4.77 -6.49
CA ILE A 423 27.47 -4.08 -5.43
C ILE A 423 27.95 -2.64 -5.29
N LYS A 424 29.26 -2.40 -5.36
CA LYS A 424 29.83 -1.05 -5.30
C LYS A 424 29.32 -0.20 -6.47
N SER A 425 29.31 -0.76 -7.69
CA SER A 425 28.71 -0.10 -8.87
C SER A 425 27.23 0.20 -8.65
N TYR A 426 26.46 -0.79 -8.18
CA TYR A 426 25.02 -0.62 -7.96
C TYR A 426 24.69 0.48 -6.94
N ILE A 427 25.44 0.57 -5.84
CA ILE A 427 25.30 1.64 -4.84
C ILE A 427 25.57 3.01 -5.47
N LEU A 428 26.64 3.14 -6.25
CA LEU A 428 26.97 4.39 -6.93
C LEU A 428 25.89 4.79 -7.94
N ASP A 429 25.34 3.84 -8.68
CA ASP A 429 24.26 4.12 -9.62
C ASP A 429 22.97 4.58 -8.91
N ILE A 430 22.63 4.00 -7.75
CA ILE A 430 21.52 4.47 -6.89
C ILE A 430 21.77 5.92 -6.46
N LEU A 431 22.96 6.23 -5.93
CA LEU A 431 23.28 7.57 -5.43
C LEU A 431 23.31 8.61 -6.57
N LYS A 432 23.85 8.24 -7.73
CA LYS A 432 23.84 9.06 -8.95
C LYS A 432 22.39 9.39 -9.34
N GLN A 433 21.49 8.42 -9.33
CA GLN A 433 20.07 8.67 -9.61
C GLN A 433 19.43 9.62 -8.62
N LEU A 434 19.53 9.33 -7.34
CA LEU A 434 18.96 10.18 -6.28
C LEU A 434 19.49 11.63 -6.35
N SER A 435 20.76 11.81 -6.76
CA SER A 435 21.37 13.13 -6.94
C SER A 435 20.85 13.94 -8.14
N THR A 436 20.15 13.29 -9.07
CA THR A 436 19.56 13.91 -10.26
C THR A 436 18.05 14.14 -10.14
N MET A 437 17.41 13.53 -9.14
CA MET A 437 15.99 13.69 -8.91
C MET A 437 15.69 15.01 -8.20
N ASP A 438 14.59 15.66 -8.59
CA ASP A 438 14.04 16.81 -7.87
C ASP A 438 13.41 16.32 -6.57
N SER A 439 14.20 16.34 -5.50
CA SER A 439 13.81 15.85 -4.17
C SER A 439 14.64 16.49 -3.07
N ASP A 440 14.10 16.53 -1.85
CA ASP A 440 14.80 17.05 -0.66
C ASP A 440 16.09 16.27 -0.31
N LEU A 441 16.30 15.09 -0.92
CA LEU A 441 17.47 14.24 -0.73
C LEU A 441 18.58 14.49 -1.76
N GLN A 442 18.31 15.28 -2.80
CA GLN A 442 19.23 15.48 -3.91
C GLN A 442 20.63 15.88 -3.42
N ALA A 443 20.69 16.84 -2.49
CA ALA A 443 21.95 17.33 -1.93
C ALA A 443 22.69 16.26 -1.10
N ALA A 444 21.97 15.49 -0.29
CA ALA A 444 22.55 14.43 0.53
C ALA A 444 23.13 13.29 -0.33
N ALA A 445 22.38 12.86 -1.36
CA ALA A 445 22.84 11.86 -2.31
C ALA A 445 24.03 12.36 -3.15
N ALA A 446 23.99 13.61 -3.63
CA ALA A 446 25.08 14.22 -4.38
C ALA A 446 26.36 14.37 -3.55
N PHE A 447 26.21 14.72 -2.26
CA PHE A 447 27.32 14.80 -1.33
C PHE A 447 27.97 13.44 -1.13
N LEU A 448 27.17 12.41 -0.77
CA LEU A 448 27.69 11.07 -0.53
C LEU A 448 28.31 10.48 -1.80
N PHE A 449 27.67 10.64 -2.97
CA PHE A 449 28.23 10.17 -4.24
C PHE A 449 29.64 10.73 -4.48
N LYS A 450 29.83 12.04 -4.29
CA LYS A 450 31.14 12.69 -4.45
C LYS A 450 32.15 12.30 -3.38
N ASP A 451 31.70 12.11 -2.15
CA ASP A 451 32.55 11.68 -1.02
C ASP A 451 33.15 10.29 -1.30
N LEU A 452 32.33 9.37 -1.82
CA LEU A 452 32.77 8.01 -2.17
C LEU A 452 33.79 7.95 -3.32
N ALA A 453 34.01 9.04 -4.06
CA ALA A 453 35.04 9.13 -5.10
C ALA A 453 36.46 9.03 -4.52
N MET A 454 36.63 9.47 -3.27
CA MET A 454 37.91 9.50 -2.57
C MET A 454 38.11 8.28 -1.65
N ASP A 455 37.10 7.42 -1.53
CA ASP A 455 37.09 6.27 -0.63
C ASP A 455 37.73 5.02 -1.26
N GLY A 456 38.61 4.37 -0.50
CA GLY A 456 39.17 3.05 -0.81
C GLY A 456 40.37 3.03 -1.76
N ASP A 457 40.61 1.86 -2.35
CA ASP A 457 41.78 1.57 -3.17
C ASP A 457 41.58 1.93 -4.64
N ALA A 458 42.59 1.65 -5.47
CA ALA A 458 42.54 1.91 -6.91
C ALA A 458 41.36 1.22 -7.60
N ALA A 459 40.93 0.04 -7.12
CA ALA A 459 39.81 -0.69 -7.70
C ALA A 459 38.47 0.04 -7.46
N LYS A 460 38.23 0.56 -6.25
CA LYS A 460 37.03 1.39 -5.98
C LYS A 460 37.01 2.67 -6.79
N GLN A 461 38.17 3.32 -6.94
CA GLN A 461 38.28 4.53 -7.77
C GLN A 461 37.98 4.25 -9.25
N ASP A 462 38.40 3.10 -9.77
CA ASP A 462 38.09 2.71 -11.15
C ASP A 462 36.61 2.40 -11.35
N ILE A 463 35.95 1.75 -10.39
CA ILE A 463 34.49 1.54 -10.39
C ILE A 463 33.76 2.90 -10.40
N TYR A 464 34.18 3.84 -9.55
CA TYR A 464 33.61 5.18 -9.50
C TYR A 464 33.72 5.91 -10.85
N ARG A 465 34.92 5.93 -11.45
CA ARG A 465 35.15 6.55 -12.77
C ARG A 465 34.32 5.89 -13.88
N SER A 466 34.07 4.59 -13.77
CA SER A 466 33.20 3.86 -14.71
C SER A 466 31.74 4.30 -14.55
N CYS A 467 31.23 4.36 -13.31
CA CYS A 467 29.88 4.80 -13.00
C CYS A 467 29.63 6.27 -13.45
N GLU A 468 30.60 7.15 -13.27
CA GLU A 468 30.50 8.55 -13.70
C GLU A 468 30.26 8.68 -15.21
N LYS A 469 30.98 7.89 -16.02
CA LYS A 469 30.93 7.89 -17.49
C LYS A 469 29.71 7.16 -18.07
N THR A 470 29.11 6.24 -17.32
CA THR A 470 28.02 5.41 -17.81
C THR A 470 26.69 6.15 -17.70
N GLU A 471 25.82 6.00 -18.70
CA GLU A 471 24.45 6.50 -18.60
C GLU A 471 23.70 5.81 -17.46
N THR A 472 22.86 6.58 -16.80
CA THR A 472 22.13 6.15 -15.62
C THR A 472 21.12 5.03 -15.97
N SER A 473 21.27 3.84 -15.37
CA SER A 473 20.39 2.69 -15.64
C SER A 473 18.93 2.98 -15.30
N GLN A 474 18.01 2.81 -16.26
CA GLN A 474 16.58 3.07 -16.06
C GLN A 474 15.89 2.07 -15.10
N HIS A 475 16.59 0.99 -14.71
CA HIS A 475 16.02 -0.13 -13.94
C HIS A 475 16.15 -0.01 -12.41
N ILE A 476 16.86 1.00 -11.90
CA ILE A 476 17.25 1.08 -10.48
C ILE A 476 16.18 1.74 -9.61
N LEU A 477 15.75 2.96 -9.93
CA LEU A 477 14.78 3.72 -9.15
C LEU A 477 13.60 4.12 -10.02
N LYS A 478 12.52 3.34 -9.95
CA LYS A 478 11.24 3.75 -10.54
C LYS A 478 10.51 4.59 -9.51
N ALA A 479 10.53 5.91 -9.72
CA ALA A 479 9.80 6.89 -8.91
C ALA A 479 8.38 6.41 -8.60
N GLY A 480 8.15 6.10 -7.32
CA GLY A 480 6.82 6.04 -6.75
C GLY A 480 6.19 7.42 -6.84
N LEU A 481 4.95 7.44 -7.33
CA LEU A 481 3.96 8.53 -7.19
C LEU A 481 4.54 9.96 -7.21
N GLN A 482 5.21 10.38 -8.29
CA GLN A 482 5.53 11.80 -8.47
C GLN A 482 4.49 12.51 -9.35
N GLY A 483 3.91 13.59 -8.79
CA GLY A 483 3.31 14.72 -9.50
C GLY A 483 2.04 14.45 -10.31
N LEU A 484 0.90 14.34 -9.62
CA LEU A 484 -0.43 14.41 -10.23
C LEU A 484 -0.72 15.84 -10.74
N ALA A 485 -0.14 16.24 -11.87
CA ALA A 485 -0.49 17.49 -12.54
C ALA A 485 -0.83 17.27 -14.02
N SER A 486 -2.13 17.17 -14.25
CA SER A 486 -3.01 17.19 -15.44
C SER A 486 -4.37 16.78 -14.85
N PRO A 487 -5.55 17.23 -15.33
CA PRO A 487 -6.78 17.06 -14.54
C PRO A 487 -6.95 15.61 -14.11
N SER A 488 -6.87 15.39 -12.81
CA SER A 488 -6.79 14.06 -12.20
C SER A 488 -8.06 13.27 -12.50
N LEU A 489 -8.03 11.94 -12.34
CA LEU A 489 -9.25 11.12 -12.37
C LEU A 489 -10.27 11.69 -11.38
N LEU A 490 -9.81 12.06 -10.18
CA LEU A 490 -10.64 12.70 -9.17
C LEU A 490 -11.29 13.99 -9.68
N ASP A 491 -10.53 14.88 -10.33
CA ASP A 491 -11.08 16.11 -10.92
C ASP A 491 -12.12 15.80 -11.99
N ARG A 492 -11.90 14.78 -12.82
CA ARG A 492 -12.86 14.38 -13.86
C ARG A 492 -14.16 13.85 -13.26
N VAL A 493 -14.06 13.04 -12.21
CA VAL A 493 -15.23 12.50 -11.49
C VAL A 493 -15.99 13.60 -10.77
N GLN A 494 -15.29 14.50 -10.06
CA GLN A 494 -15.91 15.61 -9.31
C GLN A 494 -16.31 16.82 -10.18
N LYS A 495 -15.85 16.93 -11.43
CA LYS A 495 -16.31 17.96 -12.38
C LYS A 495 -17.78 17.79 -12.77
N ARG A 496 -18.38 16.61 -12.53
CA ARG A 496 -19.84 16.52 -12.44
C ARG A 496 -20.26 17.31 -11.21
N THR A 497 -20.84 18.49 -11.42
CA THR A 497 -21.39 19.32 -10.35
C THR A 497 -22.37 18.50 -9.51
N ASP A 498 -21.97 18.11 -8.31
CA ASP A 498 -22.87 17.47 -7.36
C ASP A 498 -23.66 18.55 -6.62
N VAL A 499 -24.68 19.06 -7.28
CA VAL A 499 -25.67 19.96 -6.69
C VAL A 499 -26.22 19.41 -5.37
N GLU A 500 -26.30 18.09 -5.23
CA GLU A 500 -26.84 17.45 -4.03
C GLU A 500 -25.92 17.57 -2.82
N ALA A 501 -24.60 17.54 -3.02
CA ALA A 501 -23.63 17.80 -1.95
C ALA A 501 -23.80 19.21 -1.38
N ASP A 502 -23.93 20.22 -2.23
CA ASP A 502 -24.14 21.60 -1.79
C ASP A 502 -25.51 21.81 -1.11
N LEU A 503 -26.56 21.15 -1.58
CA LEU A 503 -27.87 21.16 -0.91
C LEU A 503 -27.80 20.53 0.49
N ARG A 504 -27.10 19.41 0.64
CA ARG A 504 -26.87 18.77 1.94
C ARG A 504 -26.04 19.63 2.89
N ARG A 505 -25.00 20.30 2.35
CA ARG A 505 -24.21 21.30 3.09
C ARG A 505 -25.12 22.41 3.65
N ILE A 506 -25.99 23.00 2.83
CA ILE A 506 -26.97 23.99 3.32
C ILE A 506 -27.86 23.39 4.40
N ALA A 507 -28.44 22.21 4.14
CA ALA A 507 -29.36 21.55 5.08
C ALA A 507 -28.72 21.40 6.47
N ARG A 508 -27.45 20.95 6.53
CA ARG A 508 -26.71 20.80 7.78
C ARG A 508 -26.46 22.13 8.49
N ILE A 509 -26.03 23.17 7.76
CA ILE A 509 -25.83 24.51 8.33
C ILE A 509 -27.15 25.00 8.95
N ARG A 510 -28.26 24.87 8.22
CA ARG A 510 -29.60 25.30 8.69
C ARG A 510 -30.08 24.54 9.91
N ILE A 511 -29.87 23.22 9.94
CA ILE A 511 -30.26 22.39 11.08
C ILE A 511 -29.40 22.74 12.31
N LYS A 512 -28.07 22.90 12.15
CA LYS A 512 -27.13 23.22 13.23
C LYS A 512 -27.36 24.61 13.82
N GLU A 513 -27.67 25.62 12.99
CA GLU A 513 -27.99 26.99 13.45
C GLU A 513 -29.18 27.06 14.42
N ARG A 514 -30.03 26.02 14.44
CA ARG A 514 -31.29 26.01 15.18
C ARG A 514 -31.42 24.88 16.19
N ASP A 515 -30.50 23.93 16.18
CA ASP A 515 -30.53 22.81 17.12
C ASP A 515 -30.48 23.33 18.56
N GLY A 516 -31.38 22.83 19.41
CA GLY A 516 -31.52 23.27 20.80
C GLY A 516 -32.19 24.64 21.04
N THR A 517 -32.72 25.32 20.01
CA THR A 517 -33.46 26.59 20.21
C THR A 517 -34.91 26.33 20.65
N LEU A 518 -35.37 26.95 21.74
CA LEU A 518 -36.77 26.85 22.19
C LEU A 518 -37.73 27.46 21.16
N TYR A 519 -38.62 26.65 20.61
CA TYR A 519 -39.69 27.07 19.71
C TYR A 519 -41.04 27.13 20.44
N ILE A 520 -41.68 28.31 20.38
CA ILE A 520 -43.05 28.50 20.86
C ILE A 520 -43.95 28.65 19.63
N PRO A 521 -44.85 27.69 19.36
CA PRO A 521 -45.73 27.74 18.19
C PRO A 521 -46.69 28.95 18.26
N PRO A 522 -46.73 29.80 17.22
CA PRO A 522 -47.74 30.85 17.14
C PRO A 522 -49.12 30.25 16.87
N MET A 523 -50.14 30.88 17.47
CA MET A 523 -51.53 30.60 17.18
C MET A 523 -52.00 31.49 16.03
N ALA A 524 -52.80 30.93 15.13
CA ALA A 524 -53.31 31.62 13.95
C ALA A 524 -54.82 31.48 13.81
N LYS A 525 -55.36 32.33 12.94
CA LYS A 525 -56.75 32.32 12.50
C LYS A 525 -56.82 32.17 10.99
N ALA A 526 -57.99 31.76 10.48
CA ALA A 526 -58.18 31.52 9.05
C ALA A 526 -58.04 32.79 8.20
N ASN A 527 -58.40 33.94 8.75
CA ASN A 527 -58.25 35.26 8.13
C ASN A 527 -58.32 36.36 9.22
N LEU A 528 -58.12 37.62 8.81
CA LEU A 528 -58.13 38.79 9.70
C LEU A 528 -59.48 39.04 10.40
N GLN A 529 -60.57 38.48 9.89
CA GLN A 529 -61.94 38.71 10.38
C GLN A 529 -62.44 37.58 11.29
N ALA A 530 -61.67 36.50 11.45
CA ALA A 530 -62.06 35.36 12.28
C ALA A 530 -61.95 35.68 13.79
N SER A 531 -62.80 35.03 14.60
CA SER A 531 -62.82 35.22 16.06
C SER A 531 -61.51 34.76 16.72
N ASP A 532 -61.13 35.41 17.83
CA ASP A 532 -60.07 34.97 18.75
C ASP A 532 -60.40 33.65 19.47
N ASP A 533 -61.65 33.20 19.42
CA ASP A 533 -62.05 31.93 20.02
C ASP A 533 -61.72 30.70 19.14
N VAL A 534 -61.35 30.93 17.86
CA VAL A 534 -61.08 29.87 16.88
C VAL A 534 -59.63 29.96 16.42
N LEU A 535 -58.72 29.60 17.32
CA LEU A 535 -57.28 29.59 17.08
C LEU A 535 -56.80 28.18 16.73
N PHE A 536 -55.83 28.09 15.82
CA PHE A 536 -55.16 26.84 15.46
C PHE A 536 -53.65 27.03 15.34
N LYS A 537 -52.91 25.91 15.41
CA LYS A 537 -51.46 25.89 15.13
C LYS A 537 -51.23 25.96 13.62
N LEU A 538 -50.22 26.71 13.19
CA LEU A 538 -49.92 26.91 11.76
C LEU A 538 -49.37 25.66 11.06
N ILE A 539 -48.55 24.85 11.73
CA ILE A 539 -47.86 23.70 11.10
C ILE A 539 -48.84 22.74 10.38
N PRO A 540 -49.93 22.25 10.99
CA PRO A 540 -50.88 21.36 10.30
C PRO A 540 -51.51 21.98 9.03
N VAL A 541 -51.76 23.29 9.05
CA VAL A 541 -52.32 24.01 7.88
C VAL A 541 -51.28 24.08 6.76
N VAL A 542 -50.01 24.33 7.11
CA VAL A 542 -48.93 24.32 6.14
C VAL A 542 -48.66 22.91 5.59
N ASP A 543 -48.71 21.87 6.41
CA ASP A 543 -48.54 20.49 5.95
C ASP A 543 -49.63 20.09 4.93
N ASN A 544 -50.88 20.50 5.18
CA ASN A 544 -51.98 20.34 4.23
C ASN A 544 -51.74 21.12 2.93
N PHE A 545 -51.25 22.37 3.03
CA PHE A 545 -50.87 23.18 1.87
C PHE A 545 -49.77 22.51 1.04
N LEU A 546 -48.71 22.03 1.69
CA LEU A 546 -47.57 21.39 1.03
C LEU A 546 -47.96 20.07 0.34
N SER A 547 -48.96 19.37 0.88
CA SER A 547 -49.48 18.12 0.31
C SER A 547 -50.43 18.34 -0.87
N GLY A 548 -50.91 19.57 -1.08
CA GLY A 548 -51.81 19.92 -2.17
C GLY A 548 -51.11 20.53 -3.40
N ASP A 549 -51.93 20.98 -4.35
CA ASP A 549 -51.48 21.64 -5.60
C ASP A 549 -51.40 23.17 -5.49
N GLN A 550 -51.66 23.72 -4.30
CA GLN A 550 -51.64 25.15 -4.06
C GLN A 550 -50.21 25.69 -4.17
N LYS A 551 -50.04 26.82 -4.86
CA LYS A 551 -48.71 27.40 -5.13
C LYS A 551 -48.28 28.49 -4.16
N VAL A 552 -49.25 29.16 -3.52
CA VAL A 552 -49.00 30.34 -2.68
C VAL A 552 -49.82 30.25 -1.40
N LEU A 553 -49.15 30.43 -0.27
CA LEU A 553 -49.74 30.60 1.05
C LEU A 553 -49.32 31.98 1.58
N LEU A 554 -50.28 32.80 1.99
CA LEU A 554 -50.02 34.12 2.56
C LEU A 554 -50.17 34.09 4.08
N LEU A 555 -49.09 34.39 4.79
CA LEU A 555 -49.08 34.51 6.25
C LEU A 555 -49.14 36.00 6.65
N LEU A 556 -50.27 36.42 7.21
CA LEU A 556 -50.48 37.78 7.70
C LEU A 556 -50.33 37.83 9.23
N GLY A 557 -49.89 38.97 9.75
CA GLY A 557 -49.83 39.22 11.18
C GLY A 557 -49.02 40.47 11.51
N ASP A 558 -49.18 40.98 12.72
CA ASP A 558 -48.52 42.21 13.19
C ASP A 558 -47.01 42.02 13.41
N SER A 559 -46.30 43.14 13.58
CA SER A 559 -44.90 43.11 13.99
C SER A 559 -44.77 42.37 15.33
N GLY A 560 -43.76 41.50 15.45
CA GLY A 560 -43.56 40.69 16.66
C GLY A 560 -44.47 39.47 16.81
N ALA A 561 -45.45 39.24 15.93
CA ALA A 561 -46.38 38.09 16.00
C ALA A 561 -45.74 36.69 15.73
N GLY A 562 -44.40 36.60 15.69
CA GLY A 562 -43.69 35.32 15.53
C GLY A 562 -43.53 34.80 14.11
N LYS A 563 -43.87 35.58 13.07
CA LYS A 563 -43.77 35.16 11.64
C LYS A 563 -42.37 34.65 11.26
N THR A 564 -41.32 35.40 11.60
CA THR A 564 -39.93 35.00 11.31
C THR A 564 -39.53 33.75 12.06
N THR A 565 -39.96 33.61 13.32
CA THR A 565 -39.71 32.42 14.14
C THR A 565 -40.40 31.20 13.55
N PHE A 566 -41.66 31.34 13.11
CA PHE A 566 -42.41 30.29 12.42
C PHE A 566 -41.72 29.85 11.13
N ASN A 567 -41.33 30.78 10.26
CA ASN A 567 -40.68 30.44 8.98
C ASN A 567 -39.33 29.75 9.18
N ARG A 568 -38.57 30.13 10.21
CA ARG A 568 -37.31 29.45 10.55
C ARG A 568 -37.54 28.02 11.08
N GLU A 569 -38.59 27.81 11.87
CA GLU A 569 -38.96 26.46 12.32
C GLU A 569 -39.46 25.58 11.16
N LEU A 570 -40.26 26.17 10.26
CA LEU A 570 -40.72 25.51 9.06
C LEU A 570 -39.54 25.11 8.16
N ASP A 571 -38.57 26.00 7.94
CA ASP A 571 -37.35 25.72 7.19
C ASP A 571 -36.59 24.52 7.78
N LEU A 572 -36.37 24.50 9.10
CA LEU A 572 -35.74 23.37 9.79
C LEU A 572 -36.52 22.06 9.60
N LYS A 573 -37.86 22.09 9.77
CA LYS A 573 -38.71 20.90 9.56
C LYS A 573 -38.61 20.38 8.13
N LEU A 574 -38.61 21.29 7.15
CA LEU A 574 -38.53 20.95 5.73
C LEU A 574 -37.16 20.37 5.36
N TRP A 575 -36.07 20.93 5.89
CA TRP A 575 -34.73 20.36 5.68
C TRP A 575 -34.56 19.00 6.35
N LYS A 576 -35.12 18.78 7.55
CA LYS A 576 -35.14 17.44 8.18
C LYS A 576 -35.95 16.41 7.39
N ALA A 577 -36.99 16.84 6.66
CA ALA A 577 -37.82 15.98 5.83
C ALA A 577 -37.36 15.90 4.37
N TYR A 578 -36.33 16.67 3.99
CA TYR A 578 -35.84 16.75 2.62
C TYR A 578 -35.32 15.39 2.15
N LYS A 579 -35.71 14.99 0.94
CA LYS A 579 -35.27 13.76 0.30
C LYS A 579 -34.38 14.09 -0.88
N PRO A 580 -33.13 13.61 -0.93
CA PRO A 580 -32.24 13.87 -2.04
C PRO A 580 -32.85 13.51 -3.39
N LYS A 581 -32.55 14.31 -4.43
CA LYS A 581 -32.95 14.13 -5.85
C LYS A 581 -34.46 14.15 -6.16
N THR A 582 -35.33 13.89 -5.19
CA THR A 582 -36.78 13.71 -5.39
C THR A 582 -37.63 14.66 -4.54
N GLY A 583 -37.03 15.28 -3.52
CA GLY A 583 -37.68 16.21 -2.61
C GLY A 583 -37.73 17.64 -3.16
N ARG A 584 -38.70 18.41 -2.68
CA ARG A 584 -38.74 19.87 -2.90
C ARG A 584 -37.65 20.54 -2.08
N ILE A 585 -36.91 21.47 -2.68
CA ILE A 585 -35.80 22.18 -2.04
C ILE A 585 -36.34 23.36 -1.21
N PRO A 586 -36.17 23.36 0.12
CA PRO A 586 -36.60 24.48 0.96
C PRO A 586 -35.67 25.69 0.74
N LEU A 587 -36.24 26.89 0.55
CA LEU A 587 -35.46 28.13 0.41
C LEU A 587 -36.05 29.22 1.31
N LEU A 588 -35.32 29.57 2.37
CA LEU A 588 -35.66 30.69 3.25
C LEU A 588 -35.00 31.98 2.77
N ILE A 589 -35.73 32.76 1.96
CA ILE A 589 -35.22 33.98 1.34
C ILE A 589 -35.67 35.23 2.11
N SER A 590 -34.72 35.95 2.68
CA SER A 590 -34.97 37.28 3.27
C SER A 590 -34.92 38.34 2.17
N LEU A 591 -36.08 38.84 1.73
CA LEU A 591 -36.16 39.82 0.65
C LEU A 591 -35.32 41.10 0.87
N PRO A 592 -35.24 41.68 2.09
CA PRO A 592 -34.41 42.86 2.32
C PRO A 592 -32.91 42.61 2.14
N ALA A 593 -32.46 41.35 2.19
CA ALA A 593 -31.06 40.99 2.02
C ALA A 593 -30.66 40.80 0.54
N ILE A 594 -31.59 40.96 -0.40
CA ILE A 594 -31.34 40.78 -1.84
C ILE A 594 -31.54 42.09 -2.57
N GLU A 595 -30.50 42.56 -3.24
CA GLU A 595 -30.58 43.71 -4.11
C GLU A 595 -31.48 43.40 -5.32
N ARG A 596 -32.50 44.24 -5.56
CA ARG A 596 -33.46 44.11 -6.67
C ARG A 596 -34.12 42.72 -6.72
N PRO A 597 -34.93 42.37 -5.69
CA PRO A 597 -35.53 41.04 -5.55
C PRO A 597 -36.52 40.71 -6.68
N GLU A 598 -36.99 41.70 -7.44
CA GLU A 598 -37.87 41.52 -8.60
C GLU A 598 -37.20 40.82 -9.79
N LYS A 599 -35.86 40.66 -9.78
CA LYS A 599 -35.09 39.99 -10.84
C LYS A 599 -34.29 38.81 -10.30
N ASP A 600 -34.59 37.61 -10.80
CA ASP A 600 -33.81 36.37 -10.59
C ASP A 600 -33.56 36.04 -9.10
N LEU A 601 -34.59 36.27 -8.26
CA LEU A 601 -34.55 36.14 -6.79
C LEU A 601 -33.89 34.85 -6.31
N ILE A 602 -34.35 33.71 -6.85
CA ILE A 602 -33.90 32.37 -6.46
C ILE A 602 -32.42 32.19 -6.80
N ALA A 603 -31.98 32.54 -8.01
CA ALA A 603 -30.58 32.35 -8.40
C ALA A 603 -29.65 33.30 -7.63
N LYS A 604 -30.08 34.54 -7.35
CA LYS A 604 -29.31 35.44 -6.47
C LYS A 604 -29.13 34.86 -5.08
N HIS A 605 -30.18 34.27 -4.52
CA HIS A 605 -30.08 33.58 -3.23
C HIS A 605 -29.11 32.39 -3.31
N LEU A 606 -29.20 31.55 -4.34
CA LEU A 606 -28.30 30.41 -4.53
C LEU A 606 -26.83 30.84 -4.69
N ARG A 607 -26.55 31.98 -5.35
CA ARG A 607 -25.18 32.55 -5.42
C ARG A 607 -24.65 32.98 -4.05
N ILE A 608 -25.51 33.53 -3.19
CA ILE A 608 -25.15 33.85 -1.80
C ILE A 608 -24.80 32.57 -1.03
N CYS A 609 -25.44 31.45 -1.37
CA CYS A 609 -25.10 30.12 -0.87
C CYS A 609 -23.94 29.44 -1.64
N GLU A 610 -23.18 30.19 -2.45
CA GLU A 610 -21.99 29.73 -3.19
C GLU A 610 -22.25 28.73 -4.32
N PHE A 611 -23.47 28.64 -4.85
CA PHE A 611 -23.75 27.81 -6.03
C PHE A 611 -23.21 28.46 -7.30
N SER A 612 -22.56 27.67 -8.14
CA SER A 612 -22.09 28.06 -9.47
C SER A 612 -23.23 28.22 -10.49
N GLU A 613 -23.00 28.97 -11.57
CA GLU A 613 -23.98 29.13 -12.67
C GLU A 613 -24.38 27.81 -13.34
N SER A 614 -23.49 26.82 -13.38
CA SER A 614 -23.79 25.47 -13.88
C SER A 614 -24.73 24.72 -12.95
N GLN A 615 -24.51 24.82 -11.63
CA GLN A 615 -25.38 24.19 -10.62
C GLN A 615 -26.77 24.83 -10.59
N ILE A 616 -26.82 26.16 -10.71
CA ILE A 616 -28.09 26.89 -10.78
C ILE A 616 -28.89 26.46 -12.01
N ARG A 617 -28.23 26.25 -13.15
CA ARG A 617 -28.90 25.72 -14.37
C ARG A 617 -29.43 24.32 -14.17
N GLU A 618 -28.65 23.43 -13.55
CA GLU A 618 -29.09 22.08 -13.20
C GLU A 618 -30.31 22.12 -12.27
N LEU A 619 -30.26 22.92 -11.20
CA LEU A 619 -31.37 23.10 -10.25
C LEU A 619 -32.66 23.61 -10.92
N LYS A 620 -32.55 24.50 -11.91
CA LYS A 620 -33.70 24.99 -12.69
C LYS A 620 -34.27 23.94 -13.66
N SER A 621 -33.48 22.92 -14.00
CA SER A 621 -33.90 21.85 -14.91
C SER A 621 -34.51 20.63 -14.20
N ARG A 622 -34.33 20.54 -12.89
CA ARG A 622 -35.08 19.63 -12.00
C ARG A 622 -36.49 20.17 -11.81
#